data_AF-A0A2E5HP22-F1
#
_entry.id   AF-A0A2E5HP22-F1
#
_cell.length_a   1.000
_cell.length_b   1.000
_cell.length_c   1.000
_cell.angle_alpha   90.00
_cell.angle_beta   90.00
_cell.angle_gamma   90.00
#
_symmetry.space_group_name_H-M   'P 1'
#
loop_
_entity.id
_entity.type
_entity.pdbx_description
1 polymer ?
#
loop_
_entity_poly.entity_id
_entity_poly.type
_entity_poly.pdbx_seq_one_letter_code
_entity_poly.pdbx_strand_id
1 'polypeptide(L)'
;MADIIPWLFILPPSIVTVVALVALSWRYTPAGKAQRHLSEGGRHLYRKEFEEAEACFRKGLELRPDHPALLGTLASLLTTLERFEEARPLLDKAIAQQPDDMRLQLVKGRCLQGQGEEEQALAVWKAIPPSADEHLDAQSVIASWHEERGELDEAIAVLDAAVNSDAGDVHKRRGLKRDLRALKKKQQAAATPDDSGDADSDAAEDAPKPRRKRAARASRASSSGGGE
;
A
#
# COMPACT_ATOMS: atom_id res chain seq x y z
N MET A 1 14.89 32.40 13.38
CA MET A 1 15.33 33.81 13.28
C MET A 1 15.98 33.94 11.91
N ALA A 2 15.36 34.68 11.00
CA ALA A 2 15.89 34.86 9.65
C ALA A 2 16.96 35.94 9.70
N ASP A 3 18.18 35.63 9.26
CA ASP A 3 19.29 36.57 9.18
C ASP A 3 18.93 37.73 8.24
N ILE A 4 18.73 38.90 8.84
CA ILE A 4 18.48 40.15 8.13
C ILE A 4 19.82 40.57 7.53
N ILE A 5 19.93 40.50 6.20
CA ILE A 5 21.14 40.84 5.45
C ILE A 5 21.50 42.31 5.72
N PRO A 6 22.64 42.61 6.39
CA PRO A 6 22.92 43.94 6.97
C PRO A 6 23.10 45.08 5.95
N TRP A 7 23.25 44.78 4.66
CA TRP A 7 23.40 45.79 3.59
C TRP A 7 22.07 46.38 3.13
N LEU A 8 20.92 45.84 3.54
CA LEU A 8 19.60 46.33 3.12
C LEU A 8 19.28 47.74 3.65
N PHE A 9 19.98 48.21 4.70
CA PHE A 9 19.80 49.53 5.31
C PHE A 9 20.53 50.68 4.59
N ILE A 10 21.38 50.38 3.60
CA ILE A 10 22.15 51.39 2.85
C ILE A 10 21.36 51.88 1.60
N LEU A 11 20.31 51.15 1.19
CA LEU A 11 19.49 51.51 0.04
C LEU A 11 18.42 52.55 0.41
N PRO A 12 18.10 53.50 -0.49
CA PRO A 12 17.05 54.48 -0.25
C PRO A 12 15.70 53.78 0.00
N PRO A 13 14.80 54.37 0.84
CA PRO A 13 13.53 53.75 1.23
C PRO A 13 12.65 53.33 0.05
N SER A 14 12.79 54.01 -1.08
CA SER A 14 12.10 53.71 -2.34
C SER A 14 12.52 52.38 -2.99
N ILE A 15 13.77 51.94 -2.83
CA ILE A 15 14.24 50.66 -3.36
C ILE A 15 13.83 49.52 -2.43
N VAL A 16 13.90 49.72 -1.11
CA VAL A 16 13.44 48.74 -0.12
C VAL A 16 11.94 48.47 -0.26
N THR A 17 11.12 49.50 -0.50
CA THR A 17 9.68 49.32 -0.75
C THR A 17 9.40 48.60 -2.06
N VAL A 18 10.14 48.88 -3.14
CA VAL A 18 9.98 48.14 -4.40
C VAL A 18 10.39 46.67 -4.26
N VAL A 19 11.52 46.38 -3.62
CA VAL A 19 11.93 44.98 -3.35
C VAL A 19 10.94 44.28 -2.44
N ALA A 20 10.42 44.94 -1.41
CA ALA A 20 9.38 44.40 -0.54
C ALA A 20 8.06 44.17 -1.30
N LEU A 21 7.64 45.07 -2.19
CA LEU A 21 6.44 44.92 -3.02
C LEU A 21 6.60 43.82 -4.08
N VAL A 22 7.79 43.66 -4.65
CA VAL A 22 8.11 42.56 -5.56
C VAL A 22 8.16 41.23 -4.79
N ALA A 23 8.73 41.18 -3.59
CA ALA A 23 8.71 40.00 -2.73
C ALA A 23 7.31 39.66 -2.21
N LEU A 24 6.48 40.66 -1.89
CA LEU A 24 5.06 40.48 -1.57
C LEU A 24 4.26 40.01 -2.80
N SER A 25 4.58 40.54 -3.98
CA SER A 25 4.01 40.08 -5.26
C SER A 25 4.34 38.60 -5.49
N TRP A 26 5.57 38.17 -5.20
CA TRP A 26 5.99 36.76 -5.22
C TRP A 26 5.25 35.91 -4.17
N ARG A 27 5.02 36.45 -2.96
CA ARG A 27 4.21 35.79 -1.90
C ARG A 27 2.74 35.65 -2.30
N TYR A 28 2.21 36.57 -3.11
CA TYR A 28 0.85 36.56 -3.64
C TYR A 28 0.76 35.96 -5.05
N THR A 29 1.74 35.15 -5.45
CA THR A 29 1.70 34.45 -6.75
C THR A 29 0.69 33.30 -6.75
N PRO A 30 0.13 32.95 -7.92
CA PRO A 30 -0.61 31.71 -8.12
C PRO A 30 0.16 30.47 -7.65
N ALA A 31 1.50 30.49 -7.71
CA ALA A 31 2.36 29.42 -7.21
C ALA A 31 2.23 29.21 -5.69
N GLY A 32 2.22 30.29 -4.90
CA GLY A 32 2.02 30.18 -3.45
C GLY A 32 0.62 29.65 -3.08
N LYS A 33 -0.41 30.01 -3.86
CA LYS A 33 -1.78 29.50 -3.66
C LYS A 33 -1.91 28.02 -4.03
N ALA A 34 -1.31 27.58 -5.14
CA ALA A 34 -1.26 26.18 -5.54
C ALA A 34 -0.57 25.30 -4.47
N GLN A 35 0.55 25.77 -3.91
CA GLN A 35 1.25 25.07 -2.83
C GLN A 35 0.40 24.95 -1.55
N ARG A 36 -0.43 25.96 -1.24
CA ARG A 36 -1.36 25.89 -0.11
C ARG A 36 -2.40 24.80 -0.32
N HIS A 37 -2.96 24.72 -1.53
CA HIS A 37 -3.91 23.65 -1.87
C HIS A 37 -3.27 22.26 -1.86
N LEU A 38 -1.99 22.13 -2.24
CA LEU A 38 -1.24 20.87 -2.08
C LEU A 38 -1.15 20.46 -0.60
N SER A 39 -0.78 21.39 0.28
CA SER A 39 -0.69 21.14 1.73
C SER A 39 -2.05 20.86 2.36
N GLU A 40 -3.11 21.56 1.96
CA GLU A 40 -4.48 21.33 2.41
C GLU A 40 -4.98 19.95 1.96
N GLY A 41 -4.81 19.60 0.69
CA GLY A 41 -5.16 18.29 0.17
C GLY A 41 -4.39 17.17 0.88
N GLY A 42 -3.10 17.38 1.18
CA GLY A 42 -2.31 16.45 1.98
C GLY A 42 -2.87 16.21 3.40
N ARG A 43 -3.43 17.25 4.04
CA ARG A 43 -4.11 17.09 5.33
C ARG A 43 -5.42 16.30 5.21
N HIS A 44 -6.19 16.54 4.16
CA HIS A 44 -7.40 15.77 3.87
C HIS A 44 -7.08 14.29 3.61
N LEU A 45 -6.02 14.00 2.84
CA LEU A 45 -5.51 12.63 2.67
C LEU A 45 -5.17 11.96 4.00
N TYR A 46 -4.49 12.67 4.91
CA TYR A 46 -4.17 12.12 6.23
C TYR A 46 -5.41 11.78 7.06
N ARG A 47 -6.50 12.55 6.87
CA ARG A 47 -7.81 12.28 7.50
C ARG A 47 -8.68 11.28 6.74
N LYS A 48 -8.19 10.74 5.61
CA LYS A 48 -8.94 9.85 4.69
C LYS A 48 -10.18 10.51 4.08
N GLU A 49 -10.18 11.83 3.98
CA GLU A 49 -11.19 12.65 3.30
C GLU A 49 -10.78 12.75 1.82
N PHE A 50 -11.06 11.70 1.05
CA PHE A 50 -10.50 11.53 -0.30
C PHE A 50 -11.11 12.52 -1.30
N GLU A 51 -12.42 12.75 -1.23
CA GLU A 51 -13.15 13.66 -2.09
C GLU A 51 -12.67 15.12 -1.89
N GLU A 52 -12.51 15.54 -0.64
CA GLU A 52 -11.99 16.86 -0.30
C GLU A 52 -10.52 17.03 -0.72
N ALA A 53 -9.71 15.99 -0.54
CA ALA A 53 -8.32 15.98 -1.02
C ALA A 53 -8.26 16.18 -2.54
N GLU A 54 -9.07 15.44 -3.28
CA GLU A 54 -9.16 15.54 -4.74
C GLU A 54 -9.58 16.94 -5.18
N ALA A 55 -10.59 17.52 -4.53
CA ALA A 55 -11.05 18.88 -4.79
C ALA A 55 -9.96 19.93 -4.53
N CYS A 56 -9.20 19.79 -3.44
CA CYS A 56 -8.05 20.65 -3.16
C CYS A 56 -6.98 20.54 -4.25
N PHE A 57 -6.61 19.32 -4.65
CA PHE A 57 -5.58 19.13 -5.68
C PHE A 57 -6.01 19.69 -7.04
N ARG A 58 -7.28 19.48 -7.45
CA ARG A 58 -7.81 20.07 -8.69
C ARG A 58 -7.77 21.59 -8.68
N LYS A 59 -8.18 22.24 -7.57
CA LYS A 59 -8.05 23.70 -7.41
C LYS A 59 -6.59 24.17 -7.50
N GLY A 60 -5.66 23.38 -6.94
CA GLY A 60 -4.23 23.62 -7.10
C GLY A 60 -3.79 23.59 -8.57
N LEU A 61 -4.28 22.61 -9.33
CA LEU A 61 -3.97 22.47 -10.76
C LEU A 61 -4.66 23.52 -11.64
N GLU A 62 -5.85 24.02 -11.27
CA GLU A 62 -6.48 25.17 -11.96
C GLU A 62 -5.59 26.42 -11.90
N LEU A 63 -4.89 26.62 -10.78
CA LEU A 63 -3.94 27.72 -10.62
C LEU A 63 -2.61 27.45 -11.32
N ARG A 64 -2.16 26.18 -11.32
CA ARG A 64 -0.89 25.73 -11.90
C ARG A 64 -1.07 24.35 -12.56
N PRO A 65 -1.44 24.32 -13.86
CA PRO A 65 -1.74 23.06 -14.55
C PRO A 65 -0.57 22.08 -14.61
N ASP A 66 0.66 22.61 -14.64
CA ASP A 66 1.90 21.85 -14.78
C ASP A 66 2.70 21.78 -13.47
N HIS A 67 2.02 21.69 -12.32
CA HIS A 67 2.71 21.54 -11.04
C HIS A 67 2.98 20.06 -10.74
N PRO A 68 4.25 19.60 -10.75
CA PRO A 68 4.55 18.17 -10.75
C PRO A 68 4.07 17.46 -9.49
N ALA A 69 4.27 18.05 -8.31
CA ALA A 69 3.80 17.45 -7.06
C ALA A 69 2.25 17.35 -6.99
N LEU A 70 1.50 18.29 -7.57
CA LEU A 70 0.04 18.24 -7.59
C LEU A 70 -0.44 17.18 -8.58
N LEU A 71 0.18 17.11 -9.76
CA LEU A 71 -0.08 16.07 -10.76
C LEU A 71 0.17 14.67 -10.18
N GLY A 72 1.35 14.45 -9.58
CA GLY A 72 1.72 13.16 -8.99
C GLY A 72 0.85 12.77 -7.80
N THR A 73 0.53 13.72 -6.89
CA THR A 73 -0.32 13.42 -5.73
C THR A 73 -1.77 13.12 -6.14
N LEU A 74 -2.31 13.88 -7.10
CA LEU A 74 -3.64 13.61 -7.65
C LEU A 74 -3.68 12.27 -8.39
N ALA A 75 -2.68 11.98 -9.22
CA ALA A 75 -2.58 10.68 -9.90
C ALA A 75 -2.49 9.51 -8.92
N SER A 76 -1.69 9.64 -7.84
CA SER A 76 -1.60 8.64 -6.78
C SER A 76 -2.93 8.43 -6.05
N LEU A 77 -3.67 9.51 -5.78
CA LEU A 77 -4.99 9.43 -5.18
C LEU A 77 -5.97 8.72 -6.11
N LEU A 78 -6.04 9.14 -7.38
CA LEU A 78 -6.92 8.53 -8.38
C LEU A 78 -6.61 7.05 -8.62
N THR A 79 -5.32 6.68 -8.61
CA THR A 79 -4.90 5.26 -8.68
C THR A 79 -5.40 4.46 -7.49
N THR A 80 -5.40 5.07 -6.29
CA THR A 80 -5.93 4.43 -5.07
C THR A 80 -7.45 4.31 -5.09
N LEU A 81 -8.14 5.23 -5.77
CA LEU A 81 -9.58 5.21 -6.02
C LEU A 81 -9.96 4.39 -7.27
N GLU A 82 -9.02 3.61 -7.83
CA GLU A 82 -9.22 2.76 -9.01
C GLU A 82 -9.65 3.51 -10.29
N ARG A 83 -9.46 4.83 -10.33
CA ARG A 83 -9.76 5.70 -11.47
C ARG A 83 -8.54 5.82 -12.39
N PHE A 84 -8.10 4.69 -12.93
CA PHE A 84 -6.84 4.58 -13.66
C PHE A 84 -6.81 5.40 -14.96
N GLU A 85 -7.94 5.49 -15.67
CA GLU A 85 -8.06 6.27 -16.92
C GLU A 85 -7.80 7.76 -16.71
N GLU A 86 -8.19 8.31 -15.56
CA GLU A 86 -7.90 9.71 -15.21
C GLU A 86 -6.49 9.88 -14.63
N ALA A 87 -5.99 8.86 -13.91
CA ALA A 87 -4.68 8.89 -13.27
C ALA A 87 -3.53 8.88 -14.29
N ARG A 88 -3.61 8.01 -15.31
CA ARG A 88 -2.55 7.79 -16.30
C ARG A 88 -2.04 9.06 -16.98
N PRO A 89 -2.88 9.92 -17.60
CA PRO A 89 -2.39 11.13 -18.26
C PRO A 89 -1.78 12.15 -17.29
N LEU A 90 -2.26 12.21 -16.04
CA LEU A 90 -1.68 13.09 -15.01
C LEU A 90 -0.31 12.57 -14.56
N LEU A 91 -0.19 11.25 -14.43
CA LEU A 91 1.03 10.59 -14.01
C LEU A 91 2.12 10.68 -15.08
N ASP A 92 1.78 10.47 -16.35
CA ASP A 92 2.72 10.62 -17.47
C ASP A 92 3.24 12.06 -17.58
N LYS A 93 2.38 13.06 -17.34
CA LYS A 93 2.81 14.47 -17.24
C LYS A 93 3.74 14.70 -16.05
N ALA A 94 3.45 14.12 -14.88
CA ALA A 94 4.29 14.26 -13.70
C ALA A 94 5.69 13.63 -13.94
N ILE A 95 5.73 12.43 -14.53
CA ILE A 95 6.98 11.73 -14.87
C ILE A 95 7.78 12.49 -15.93
N ALA A 96 7.12 13.06 -16.94
CA ALA A 96 7.81 13.88 -17.94
C ALA A 96 8.51 15.10 -17.33
N GLN A 97 7.99 15.64 -16.23
CA GLN A 97 8.58 16.77 -15.51
C GLN A 97 9.63 16.33 -14.47
N GLN A 98 9.45 15.15 -13.87
CA GLN A 98 10.31 14.60 -12.83
C GLN A 98 10.64 13.13 -13.14
N PRO A 99 11.49 12.87 -14.15
CA PRO A 99 11.81 11.50 -14.56
C PRO A 99 12.56 10.72 -13.47
N ASP A 100 13.27 11.43 -12.60
CA ASP A 100 14.07 10.86 -11.51
C ASP A 100 13.24 10.52 -10.26
N ASP A 101 11.96 10.92 -10.20
CA ASP A 101 11.10 10.59 -9.06
C ASP A 101 10.55 9.16 -9.18
N MET A 102 11.23 8.24 -8.49
CA MET A 102 10.89 6.82 -8.50
C MET A 102 9.55 6.52 -7.80
N ARG A 103 9.02 7.43 -6.98
CA ARG A 103 7.66 7.28 -6.42
C ARG A 103 6.62 7.30 -7.53
N LEU A 104 6.81 8.16 -8.53
CA LEU A 104 5.89 8.23 -9.67
C LEU A 104 5.95 6.95 -10.51
N GLN A 105 7.13 6.34 -10.67
CA GLN A 105 7.28 5.05 -11.34
C GLN A 105 6.55 3.93 -10.57
N LEU A 106 6.66 3.91 -9.24
CA LEU A 106 5.96 2.94 -8.41
C LEU A 106 4.43 3.05 -8.56
N VAL A 107 3.91 4.29 -8.54
CA VAL A 107 2.49 4.58 -8.79
C VAL A 107 2.09 4.18 -10.21
N LYS A 108 2.97 4.38 -11.20
CA LYS A 108 2.69 4.02 -12.59
C LYS A 108 2.52 2.52 -12.76
N GLY A 109 3.39 1.72 -12.16
CA GLY A 109 3.21 0.27 -12.18
C GLY A 109 1.88 -0.16 -11.55
N ARG A 110 1.45 0.45 -10.44
CA ARG A 110 0.12 0.15 -9.83
C ARG A 110 -1.04 0.56 -10.74
N CYS A 111 -0.93 1.72 -11.37
CA CYS A 111 -1.93 2.17 -12.34
C CYS A 111 -2.03 1.21 -13.53
N LEU A 112 -0.90 0.74 -14.06
CA LEU A 112 -0.86 -0.22 -15.17
C LEU A 112 -1.41 -1.60 -14.75
N GLN A 113 -1.07 -2.07 -13.54
CA GLN A 113 -1.63 -3.31 -12.99
C GLN A 113 -3.16 -3.21 -12.89
N GLY A 114 -3.69 -2.10 -12.39
CA GLY A 114 -5.14 -1.85 -12.31
C GLY A 114 -5.84 -1.77 -13.67
N GLN A 115 -5.12 -1.41 -14.73
CA GLN A 115 -5.61 -1.44 -16.12
C GLN A 115 -5.48 -2.82 -16.79
N GLY A 116 -4.94 -3.82 -16.09
CA GLY A 116 -4.67 -5.16 -16.64
C GLY A 116 -3.40 -5.24 -17.49
N GLU A 117 -2.60 -4.18 -17.56
CA GLU A 117 -1.30 -4.14 -18.25
C GLU A 117 -0.17 -4.67 -17.33
N GLU A 118 -0.36 -5.88 -16.80
CA GLU A 118 0.51 -6.48 -15.77
C GLU A 118 1.99 -6.59 -16.19
N GLU A 119 2.25 -6.99 -17.43
CA GLU A 119 3.62 -7.16 -17.93
C GLU A 119 4.38 -5.82 -17.97
N GLN A 120 3.67 -4.75 -18.35
CA GLN A 120 4.24 -3.40 -18.34
C GLN A 120 4.44 -2.89 -16.92
N ALA A 121 3.51 -3.18 -16.00
CA ALA A 121 3.67 -2.87 -14.58
C ALA A 121 4.94 -3.52 -14.00
N LEU A 122 5.16 -4.80 -14.28
CA LEU A 122 6.34 -5.52 -13.84
C LEU A 122 7.63 -4.93 -14.40
N ALA A 123 7.64 -4.56 -15.68
CA ALA A 123 8.79 -3.92 -16.31
C ALA A 123 9.14 -2.58 -15.64
N VAL A 124 8.12 -1.77 -15.31
CA VAL A 124 8.31 -0.49 -14.62
C VAL A 124 8.86 -0.69 -13.21
N TRP A 125 8.32 -1.63 -12.43
CA TRP A 125 8.86 -1.89 -11.07
C TRP A 125 10.28 -2.44 -11.09
N LYS A 126 10.61 -3.33 -12.04
CA LYS A 126 11.97 -3.87 -12.21
C LYS A 126 12.98 -2.83 -12.65
N ALA A 127 12.55 -1.77 -13.33
CA ALA A 127 13.41 -0.67 -13.75
C ALA A 127 13.84 0.24 -12.58
N ILE A 128 13.22 0.12 -11.39
CA ILE A 128 13.56 0.95 -10.22
C ILE A 128 14.95 0.53 -9.69
N PRO A 129 15.95 1.43 -9.72
CA PRO A 129 17.33 1.08 -9.42
C PRO A 129 17.50 0.74 -7.92
N PRO A 130 18.44 -0.15 -7.56
CA PRO A 130 18.74 -0.49 -6.16
C PRO A 130 19.14 0.69 -5.27
N SER A 131 19.60 1.80 -5.87
CA SER A 131 19.96 3.02 -5.17
C SER A 131 18.77 3.88 -4.77
N ALA A 132 17.57 3.61 -5.29
CA ALA A 132 16.37 4.38 -4.97
C ALA A 132 15.76 3.95 -3.63
N ASP A 133 15.22 4.91 -2.88
CA ASP A 133 14.53 4.65 -1.60
C ASP A 133 13.26 3.80 -1.79
N GLU A 134 12.68 3.86 -2.98
CA GLU A 134 11.51 3.09 -3.43
C GLU A 134 11.87 1.67 -3.88
N HIS A 135 13.16 1.30 -3.98
CA HIS A 135 13.55 -0.03 -4.45
C HIS A 135 12.93 -1.15 -3.61
N LEU A 136 12.98 -1.03 -2.28
CA LEU A 136 12.37 -2.00 -1.37
C LEU A 136 10.85 -2.07 -1.52
N ASP A 137 10.19 -0.94 -1.80
CA ASP A 137 8.76 -0.91 -2.05
C ASP A 137 8.43 -1.59 -3.38
N ALA A 138 9.26 -1.41 -4.40
CA ALA A 138 9.15 -2.08 -5.68
C ALA A 138 9.32 -3.60 -5.54
N GLN A 139 10.34 -4.07 -4.80
CA GLN A 139 10.53 -5.51 -4.55
C GLN A 139 9.35 -6.13 -3.79
N SER A 140 8.75 -5.39 -2.84
CA SER A 140 7.53 -5.81 -2.16
C SER A 140 6.38 -6.05 -3.13
N VAL A 141 6.15 -5.08 -4.02
CA VAL A 141 5.06 -5.14 -5.00
C VAL A 141 5.31 -6.24 -6.04
N ILE A 142 6.56 -6.42 -6.49
CA ILE A 142 6.94 -7.52 -7.39
C ILE A 142 6.71 -8.88 -6.73
N ALA A 143 7.04 -9.03 -5.44
CA ALA A 143 6.79 -10.26 -4.71
C ALA A 143 5.30 -10.56 -4.56
N SER A 144 4.47 -9.55 -4.25
CA SER A 144 3.02 -9.70 -4.23
C SER A 144 2.46 -10.10 -5.60
N TRP A 145 3.00 -9.54 -6.68
CA TRP A 145 2.62 -9.93 -8.05
C TRP A 145 2.92 -11.40 -8.36
N HIS A 146 4.09 -11.92 -7.95
CA HIS A 146 4.41 -13.35 -8.08
C HIS A 146 3.53 -14.23 -7.15
N GLU A 147 3.21 -13.74 -5.94
CA GLU A 147 2.32 -14.44 -5.01
C GLU A 147 0.92 -14.63 -5.59
N GLU A 148 0.35 -13.59 -6.22
CA GLU A 148 -0.97 -13.64 -6.86
C GLU A 148 -1.03 -14.68 -7.99
N ARG A 149 0.10 -14.94 -8.66
CA ARG A 149 0.25 -15.97 -9.69
C ARG A 149 0.53 -17.38 -9.16
N GLY A 150 0.73 -17.53 -7.85
CA GLY A 150 1.09 -18.80 -7.22
C GLY A 150 2.58 -19.17 -7.39
N GLU A 151 3.38 -18.27 -7.95
CA GLU A 151 4.84 -18.39 -8.13
C GLU A 151 5.55 -18.08 -6.80
N LEU A 152 5.31 -18.92 -5.79
CA LEU A 152 5.78 -18.68 -4.42
C LEU A 152 7.31 -18.72 -4.30
N ASP A 153 7.99 -19.52 -5.12
CA ASP A 153 9.44 -19.67 -5.10
C ASP A 153 10.12 -18.36 -5.55
N GLU A 154 9.61 -17.77 -6.64
CA GLU A 154 10.04 -16.49 -7.19
C GLU A 154 9.76 -15.34 -6.21
N ALA A 155 8.56 -15.30 -5.62
CA ALA A 155 8.19 -14.29 -4.63
C ALA A 155 9.14 -14.32 -3.42
N ILE A 156 9.48 -15.52 -2.93
CA ILE A 156 10.43 -15.71 -1.83
C ILE A 156 11.83 -15.26 -2.24
N ALA A 157 12.30 -15.63 -3.44
CA ALA A 157 13.63 -15.25 -3.92
C ALA A 157 13.79 -13.72 -4.02
N VAL A 158 12.78 -13.03 -4.54
CA VAL A 158 12.73 -11.56 -4.65
C VAL A 158 12.83 -10.91 -3.27
N LEU A 159 12.02 -11.35 -2.30
CA LEU A 159 12.06 -10.79 -0.95
C LEU A 159 13.34 -11.14 -0.18
N ASP A 160 13.90 -12.33 -0.37
CA ASP A 160 15.15 -12.75 0.28
C ASP A 160 16.32 -11.88 -0.20
N ALA A 161 16.41 -11.61 -1.51
CA ALA A 161 17.37 -10.68 -2.08
C ALA A 161 17.19 -9.26 -1.53
N ALA A 162 15.96 -8.76 -1.46
CA ALA A 162 15.66 -7.43 -0.95
C ALA A 162 16.03 -7.27 0.54
N VAL A 163 15.74 -8.29 1.35
CA VAL A 163 16.02 -8.31 2.80
C VAL A 163 17.52 -8.33 3.10
N ASN A 164 18.29 -9.04 2.27
CA ASN A 164 19.73 -9.18 2.42
C ASN A 164 20.50 -8.01 1.77
N SER A 165 19.82 -7.11 1.07
CA SER A 165 20.44 -5.90 0.54
C SER A 165 20.74 -4.88 1.64
N ASP A 166 21.83 -4.14 1.48
CA ASP A 166 22.16 -2.97 2.31
C ASP A 166 21.34 -1.73 1.92
N ALA A 167 20.60 -1.81 0.81
CA ALA A 167 19.78 -0.73 0.30
C ALA A 167 18.56 -0.48 1.19
N GLY A 168 18.27 0.81 1.43
CA GLY A 168 17.01 1.28 1.98
C GLY A 168 16.83 1.19 3.50
N ASP A 169 15.68 1.72 3.94
CA ASP A 169 15.30 1.87 5.34
C ASP A 169 15.20 0.52 6.08
N VAL A 170 15.84 0.46 7.26
CA VAL A 170 15.80 -0.70 8.18
C VAL A 170 14.36 -1.06 8.57
N HIS A 171 13.47 -0.07 8.71
CA HIS A 171 12.06 -0.30 9.02
C HIS A 171 11.34 -1.03 7.89
N LYS A 172 11.56 -0.61 6.63
CA LYS A 172 10.99 -1.28 5.45
C LYS A 172 11.53 -2.71 5.33
N ARG A 173 12.84 -2.92 5.48
CA ARG A 173 13.44 -4.28 5.49
C ARG A 173 12.86 -5.17 6.58
N ARG A 174 12.52 -4.63 7.75
CA ARG A 174 11.85 -5.39 8.82
C ARG A 174 10.45 -5.83 8.42
N GLY A 175 9.70 -4.98 7.71
CA GLY A 175 8.41 -5.33 7.10
C GLY A 175 8.56 -6.50 6.13
N LEU A 176 9.48 -6.37 5.16
CA LEU A 176 9.75 -7.44 4.18
C LEU A 176 10.19 -8.76 4.82
N LYS A 177 10.97 -8.72 5.92
CA LYS A 177 11.31 -9.93 6.69
C LYS A 177 10.08 -10.66 7.24
N ARG A 178 9.06 -9.91 7.67
CA ARG A 178 7.80 -10.50 8.15
C ARG A 178 7.04 -11.14 7.00
N ASP A 179 6.97 -10.44 5.87
CA ASP A 179 6.22 -10.89 4.70
C ASP A 179 6.91 -12.14 4.07
N LEU A 180 8.24 -12.16 4.01
CA LEU A 180 9.05 -13.32 3.63
C LEU A 180 8.77 -14.56 4.50
N ARG A 181 8.62 -14.37 5.83
CA ARG A 181 8.26 -15.47 6.73
C ARG A 181 6.86 -16.00 6.45
N ALA A 182 5.91 -15.12 6.13
CA ALA A 182 4.55 -15.51 5.77
C ALA A 182 4.54 -16.34 4.48
N LEU A 183 5.29 -15.92 3.45
CA LEU A 183 5.42 -16.66 2.19
C LEU A 183 6.07 -18.04 2.40
N LYS A 184 7.18 -18.13 3.15
CA LYS A 184 7.83 -19.42 3.46
C LYS A 184 6.88 -20.36 4.21
N LYS A 185 6.04 -19.84 5.12
CA LYS A 185 5.02 -20.64 5.80
C LYS A 185 3.94 -21.13 4.83
N LYS A 186 3.48 -20.28 3.90
CA LYS A 186 2.49 -20.63 2.87
C LYS A 186 3.02 -21.73 1.94
N GLN A 187 4.28 -21.63 1.55
CA GLN A 187 4.99 -22.64 0.75
C GLN A 187 5.09 -23.98 1.49
N GLN A 188 5.44 -23.96 2.79
CA GLN A 188 5.50 -25.18 3.62
C GLN A 188 4.13 -25.83 3.78
N ALA A 189 3.08 -25.04 4.03
CA ALA A 189 1.72 -25.56 4.13
C ALA A 189 1.22 -26.17 2.81
N ALA A 190 1.63 -25.62 1.66
CA ALA A 190 1.35 -26.21 0.36
C ALA A 190 2.13 -27.51 0.11
N ALA A 191 3.32 -27.65 0.72
CA ALA A 191 4.17 -28.84 0.60
C ALA A 191 3.80 -29.99 1.55
N THR A 192 3.00 -29.73 2.59
CA THR A 192 2.37 -30.76 3.43
C THR A 192 0.90 -30.89 3.01
N PRO A 193 0.55 -31.80 2.09
CA PRO A 193 -0.85 -32.08 1.79
C PRO A 193 -1.57 -32.47 3.07
N ASP A 194 -2.80 -32.00 3.21
CA ASP A 194 -3.68 -32.22 4.35
C ASP A 194 -3.96 -33.73 4.53
N ASP A 195 -3.10 -34.44 5.27
CA ASP A 195 -3.24 -35.87 5.58
C ASP A 195 -4.28 -36.13 6.70
N SER A 196 -5.31 -35.28 6.79
CA SER A 196 -6.41 -35.42 7.77
C SER A 196 -7.75 -35.78 7.14
N GLY A 197 -7.74 -36.45 6.00
CA GLY A 197 -8.96 -36.80 5.29
C GLY A 197 -8.92 -38.13 4.57
N ASP A 198 -8.39 -39.19 5.17
CA ASP A 198 -8.69 -40.61 4.84
C ASP A 198 -8.13 -41.58 5.90
N ALA A 199 -8.40 -41.30 7.18
CA ALA A 199 -8.18 -42.26 8.27
C ALA A 199 -9.51 -42.64 8.94
N ASP A 200 -10.50 -43.04 8.14
CA ASP A 200 -11.69 -43.75 8.60
C ASP A 200 -12.29 -44.57 7.45
N SER A 201 -11.56 -45.60 6.98
CA SER A 201 -12.15 -46.64 6.12
C SER A 201 -11.85 -48.08 6.54
N ASP A 202 -11.32 -48.33 7.74
CA ASP A 202 -11.01 -49.69 8.23
C ASP A 202 -11.54 -49.97 9.66
N ALA A 203 -12.82 -49.72 9.89
CA ALA A 203 -13.52 -50.21 11.08
C ALA A 203 -14.93 -50.72 10.74
N ALA A 204 -15.02 -51.64 9.78
CA ALA A 204 -16.25 -52.37 9.50
C ALA A 204 -15.97 -53.85 9.19
N GLU A 205 -15.52 -54.61 10.19
CA GLU A 205 -15.89 -56.03 10.28
C GLU A 205 -15.83 -56.52 11.72
N ASP A 206 -16.89 -57.21 12.13
CA ASP A 206 -17.03 -58.02 13.35
C ASP A 206 -17.60 -57.39 14.65
N ALA A 207 -18.85 -56.89 14.57
CA ALA A 207 -19.72 -56.74 15.74
C ALA A 207 -20.98 -57.62 15.63
N PRO A 208 -21.33 -58.42 16.66
CA PRO A 208 -22.43 -59.39 16.57
C PRO A 208 -23.82 -58.72 16.73
N LYS A 209 -24.77 -59.19 15.92
CA LYS A 209 -26.18 -58.72 15.82
C LYS A 209 -26.92 -58.70 17.17
N PRO A 210 -27.86 -57.76 17.40
CA PRO A 210 -28.57 -57.63 18.67
C PRO A 210 -29.64 -58.73 18.86
N ARG A 211 -29.58 -59.44 20.00
CA ARG A 211 -30.60 -60.43 20.42
C ARG A 211 -31.81 -59.72 21.03
N ARG A 212 -32.96 -59.81 20.35
CA ARG A 212 -34.29 -59.51 20.90
C ARG A 212 -34.60 -60.41 22.11
N LYS A 213 -34.98 -59.83 23.25
CA LYS A 213 -35.84 -60.47 24.29
C LYS A 213 -36.73 -59.39 24.90
N ARG A 214 -38.02 -59.34 24.53
CA ARG A 214 -39.19 -59.97 25.19
C ARG A 214 -39.49 -59.42 26.59
N ALA A 215 -40.68 -58.83 26.70
CA ALA A 215 -41.29 -58.22 27.87
C ALA A 215 -41.41 -59.15 29.09
N ALA A 216 -41.29 -58.57 30.29
CA ALA A 216 -41.92 -59.08 31.51
C ALA A 216 -42.13 -57.95 32.52
N ARG A 217 -43.40 -57.53 32.62
CA ARG A 217 -44.23 -57.39 33.83
C ARG A 217 -43.70 -56.62 35.05
N ALA A 218 -44.51 -55.63 35.41
CA ALA A 218 -44.54 -54.86 36.65
C ALA A 218 -44.46 -55.68 37.96
N SER A 219 -43.81 -55.08 38.96
CA SER A 219 -44.27 -55.13 40.35
C SER A 219 -43.72 -53.94 41.16
N ARG A 220 -44.65 -53.29 41.85
CA ARG A 220 -44.53 -52.25 42.88
C ARG A 220 -43.49 -52.57 43.98
N ALA A 221 -42.85 -51.52 44.50
CA ALA A 221 -42.62 -51.25 45.94
C ALA A 221 -41.80 -49.94 46.04
N SER A 222 -42.37 -48.79 46.38
CA SER A 222 -42.62 -48.25 47.74
C SER A 222 -41.37 -48.02 48.61
N SER A 223 -41.14 -46.74 48.91
CA SER A 223 -40.68 -46.15 50.18
C SER A 223 -39.29 -46.48 50.76
N SER A 224 -38.44 -45.45 50.80
CA SER A 224 -37.69 -44.90 51.96
C SER A 224 -36.50 -44.11 51.38
N GLY A 225 -36.03 -42.98 51.90
CA GLY A 225 -36.22 -42.24 53.13
C GLY A 225 -34.91 -41.46 53.41
N GLY A 226 -35.02 -40.21 53.87
CA GLY A 226 -33.92 -39.39 54.42
C GLY A 226 -32.96 -38.81 53.39
N GLY A 227 -32.46 -37.60 53.49
CA GLY A 227 -32.43 -36.65 54.60
C GLY A 227 -31.16 -35.82 54.43
N GLU A 228 -31.32 -34.51 54.65
CA GLU A 228 -30.30 -33.43 54.70
C GLU A 228 -29.82 -32.82 53.37
#